data_AF-A0A354MXQ9-F1
#
_entry.id   AF-A0A354MXQ9-F1
#
_cell.length_a   1.000
_cell.length_b   1.000
_cell.length_c   1.000
_cell.angle_alpha   90.00
_cell.angle_beta   90.00
_cell.angle_gamma   90.00
#
_symmetry.space_group_name_H-M   'P 1'
#
loop_
_entity.id
_entity.type
_entity.pdbx_description
1 polymer ?
#
loop_
_entity_poly.entity_id
_entity_poly.type
_entity_poly.pdbx_seq_one_letter_code
_entity_poly.pdbx_strand_id
1 'polypeptide(L)' 'MAKRNEAYDRRVKLLVGIIAKEDEIAYTDACNECCTALHVSGLCNGTARTSYLSYFGLDEIEKRIIFTLIPDSAEKAVL' A
#
# COMPACT_ATOMS: atom_id res chain seq x y z
N MET A 1 37.60 13.07 -12.70
CA MET A 1 36.93 13.30 -11.40
C MET A 1 35.54 12.69 -11.47
N ALA A 2 35.34 11.53 -10.86
CA ALA A 2 34.02 10.90 -10.80
C ALA A 2 33.12 11.77 -9.89
N LYS A 3 31.96 12.19 -10.40
CA LYS A 3 30.93 12.85 -9.57
C LYS A 3 30.61 11.90 -8.42
N ARG A 4 30.90 12.35 -7.21
CA ARG A 4 30.51 11.69 -5.97
C ARG A 4 28.99 11.59 -6.01
N ASN A 5 28.45 10.38 -6.23
CA ASN A 5 27.02 10.13 -6.14
C ASN A 5 26.54 10.70 -4.81
N GLU A 6 25.64 11.68 -4.84
CA GLU A 6 24.88 12.07 -3.67
C GLU A 6 24.31 10.78 -3.10
N ALA A 7 24.61 10.50 -1.83
CA ALA A 7 24.11 9.32 -1.17
C ALA A 7 22.58 9.47 -1.14
N TYR A 8 21.88 8.79 -2.05
CA TYR A 8 20.43 8.65 -1.99
C TYR A 8 20.09 8.28 -0.56
N ASP A 9 19.18 9.03 0.06
CA ASP A 9 18.67 8.67 1.37
C ASP A 9 18.15 7.23 1.27
N ARG A 10 18.84 6.30 1.94
CA ARG A 10 18.56 4.85 1.86
C ARG A 10 17.35 4.48 2.72
N ARG A 11 16.69 5.46 3.32
CA ARG A 11 15.48 5.27 4.10
C ARG A 11 14.33 4.94 3.16
N VAL A 12 13.68 3.85 3.48
CA VAL A 12 12.47 3.38 2.84
C VAL A 12 11.37 3.29 3.87
N LYS A 13 10.14 3.50 3.42
CA LYS A 13 8.92 3.34 4.22
C LYS A 13 8.12 2.18 3.68
N LEU A 14 7.47 1.45 4.59
CA LEU A 14 6.54 0.38 4.25
C LEU A 14 5.12 0.92 4.42
N LEU A 15 4.44 1.18 3.31
CA LEU A 15 3.02 1.50 3.29
C LEU A 15 2.21 0.20 3.31
N VAL A 16 1.26 0.11 4.23
CA VAL A 16 0.35 -1.04 4.35
C VAL A 16 -1.05 -0.58 3.97
N GLY A 17 -1.52 -1.03 2.81
CA GLY A 17 -2.88 -0.79 2.32
C GLY A 17 -3.78 -2.00 2.59
N ILE A 18 -4.99 -1.75 3.10
CA ILE A 18 -6.06 -2.75 3.16
C ILE A 18 -7.22 -2.20 2.34
N ILE A 19 -7.45 -2.81 1.18
CA ILE A 19 -8.35 -2.30 0.15
C ILE A 19 -9.34 -3.37 -0.31
N ALA A 20 -10.37 -2.97 -1.05
CA ALA A 20 -11.23 -3.91 -1.75
C ALA A 20 -10.41 -4.66 -2.81
N LYS A 21 -10.79 -5.90 -3.13
CA LYS A 21 -10.02 -6.75 -4.04
C LYS A 21 -9.94 -6.16 -5.45
N GLU A 22 -10.98 -5.44 -5.86
CA GLU A 22 -11.12 -4.85 -7.19
C GLU A 22 -10.16 -3.66 -7.38
N ASP A 23 -9.69 -3.06 -6.29
CA ASP A 23 -8.88 -1.83 -6.31
C ASP A 23 -7.37 -2.10 -6.37
N GLU A 24 -6.92 -3.36 -6.33
CA GLU A 24 -5.49 -3.71 -6.27
C GLU A 24 -4.66 -3.07 -7.39
N ILE A 25 -5.13 -3.18 -8.63
CA ILE A 25 -4.41 -2.65 -9.80
C ILE A 25 -4.36 -1.12 -9.72
N ALA A 26 -5.49 -0.47 -9.43
CA ALA A 26 -5.56 0.98 -9.32
C ALA A 26 -4.65 1.52 -8.20
N TYR A 27 -4.58 0.82 -7.07
CA TYR A 27 -3.69 1.18 -5.96
C TYR A 27 -2.21 1.06 -6.34
N THR A 28 -1.81 -0.04 -7.01
CA THR A 28 -0.41 -0.22 -7.43
C THR A 28 -0.01 0.78 -8.50
N ASP A 29 -0.90 1.08 -9.45
CA ASP A 29 -0.63 2.04 -10.51
C ASP A 29 -0.44 3.45 -9.93
N ALA A 30 -1.32 3.88 -9.02
CA ALA A 30 -1.19 5.17 -8.35
C ALA A 30 0.14 5.31 -7.58
N CYS A 31 0.60 4.25 -6.91
CA CYS A 31 1.90 4.27 -6.24
C CYS A 31 3.07 4.39 -7.24
N ASN A 32 2.98 3.67 -8.37
CA ASN A 32 4.01 3.64 -9.41
C ASN A 32 4.10 4.94 -10.21
N GLU A 33 3.01 5.71 -10.30
CA GLU A 33 3.04 7.07 -10.87
C GLU A 33 3.87 8.04 -10.02
N CYS A 34 3.90 7.84 -8.70
CA CYS A 34 4.65 8.70 -7.79
C CYS A 34 6.14 8.33 -7.68
N CYS A 35 6.48 7.04 -7.70
CA CYS A 35 7.84 6.56 -7.52
C CYS A 35 8.04 5.11 -7.98
N THR A 36 9.30 4.65 -8.05
CA THR A 36 9.58 3.22 -8.17
C THR A 36 9.27 2.52 -6.84
N ALA A 37 8.18 1.74 -6.82
CA ALA A 37 7.72 1.03 -5.64
C ALA A 37 7.82 -0.49 -5.82
N LEU A 38 8.02 -1.22 -4.72
CA LEU A 38 7.92 -2.68 -4.67
C LEU A 38 6.63 -3.06 -3.96
N HIS A 39 5.77 -3.85 -4.60
CA HIS A 39 4.49 -4.30 -4.06
C HIS A 39 4.50 -5.81 -3.77
N VAL A 40 3.95 -6.19 -2.62
CA VAL A 40 3.64 -7.58 -2.27
C VAL A 40 2.20 -7.62 -1.75
N SER A 41 1.34 -8.39 -2.42
CA SER A 41 -0.08 -8.49 -2.07
C SER A 41 -0.48 -9.88 -1.58
N GLY A 42 -1.47 -9.92 -0.68
CA GLY A 42 -2.03 -11.13 -0.12
C GLY A 42 -3.55 -11.00 0.05
N LEU A 43 -4.24 -12.14 0.09
CA LEU A 43 -5.65 -12.18 0.49
C LEU A 43 -5.74 -11.99 2.00
N CYS A 44 -6.70 -11.21 2.46
CA CYS A 44 -7.05 -11.08 3.87
C CYS A 44 -8.55 -10.95 4.04
N ASN A 45 -9.06 -11.25 5.22
CA ASN A 45 -10.44 -10.96 5.59
C ASN A 45 -10.45 -9.78 6.55
N GLY A 46 -11.46 -8.91 6.43
CA GLY A 46 -11.62 -7.84 7.41
C GLY A 46 -12.99 -7.20 7.34
N THR A 47 -13.44 -6.66 8.46
CA THR A 47 -14.72 -5.98 8.56
C THR A 47 -14.59 -4.55 8.03
N ALA A 48 -15.44 -4.15 7.09
CA ALA A 48 -15.53 -2.76 6.65
C ALA A 48 -16.70 -2.10 7.37
N ARG A 49 -16.39 -1.19 8.31
CA ARG A 49 -17.27 -0.14 8.84
C ARG A 49 -18.78 -0.47 8.85
N THR A 50 -19.24 -1.22 9.83
CA THR A 50 -20.53 -1.02 10.53
C THR A 50 -20.64 -2.04 11.66
N SER A 51 -20.79 -1.58 12.90
CA SER A 51 -21.00 -2.44 14.07
C SER A 51 -22.23 -3.37 13.95
N TYR A 52 -23.20 -2.96 13.14
CA TYR A 52 -24.44 -3.71 12.89
C TYR A 52 -24.24 -4.95 12.05
N LEU A 53 -23.37 -4.85 11.05
CA LEU A 53 -23.00 -5.96 10.20
C LEU A 53 -22.34 -7.02 11.08
N SER A 54 -21.29 -6.65 11.85
CA SER A 54 -20.56 -7.52 12.80
C SER A 54 -21.43 -8.35 13.75
N TYR A 55 -22.63 -7.88 14.06
CA TYR A 55 -23.59 -8.56 14.92
C TYR A 55 -24.24 -9.80 14.27
N PHE A 56 -24.40 -9.80 12.94
CA PHE A 56 -25.03 -10.88 12.18
C PHE A 56 -24.02 -11.88 11.58
N GLY A 57 -22.72 -11.63 11.71
CA GLY A 57 -21.67 -12.53 11.20
C GLY A 57 -21.60 -12.55 9.68
N LEU A 58 -21.94 -11.45 9.02
CA LEU A 58 -22.02 -11.32 7.55
C LEU A 58 -20.85 -10.52 6.96
N ASP A 59 -19.76 -10.33 7.72
CA ASP A 59 -18.95 -9.09 7.59
C ASP A 59 -17.47 -9.35 7.42
N GLU A 60 -17.06 -10.61 7.42
CA GLU A 60 -15.76 -10.97 6.90
C GLU A 60 -15.82 -10.93 5.37
N ILE A 61 -15.51 -9.74 4.85
CA ILE A 61 -15.39 -9.51 3.42
C ILE A 61 -13.93 -9.78 3.04
N GLU A 62 -13.72 -10.56 1.98
CA GLU A 62 -12.41 -10.77 1.38
C GLU A 62 -11.87 -9.43 0.85
N LYS A 63 -10.64 -9.12 1.23
CA LYS A 63 -9.92 -7.89 0.90
C LYS A 63 -8.53 -8.25 0.39
N ARG A 64 -7.83 -7.23 -0.10
CA ARG A 64 -6.40 -7.31 -0.38
C ARG A 64 -5.63 -6.52 0.66
N ILE A 65 -4.64 -7.16 1.27
CA ILE A 65 -3.57 -6.47 1.99
C ILE A 65 -2.39 -6.32 1.03
N ILE A 66 -1.86 -5.11 0.92
CA ILE A 66 -0.75 -4.78 0.04
C ILE A 66 0.34 -4.09 0.85
N PHE A 67 1.53 -4.64 0.79
CA PHE A 67 2.75 -4.07 1.34
C PHE A 67 3.50 -3.36 0.22
N THR A 68 3.63 -2.06 0.32
CA THR A 68 4.33 -1.23 -0.67
C THR A 68 5.56 -0.60 -0.05
N LEU A 69 6.74 -0.95 -0.56
CA LEU A 69 8.01 -0.31 -0.16
C LEU A 69 8.26 0.91 -1.04
N ILE A 70 8.36 2.09 -0.43
CA ILE A 70 8.61 3.37 -1.11
C ILE A 70 9.87 4.05 -0.55
N PRO A 71 10.59 4.86 -1.35
CA PRO A 71 11.61 5.77 -0.83
C PRO A 71 10.99 6.82 0.11
N ASP A 72 11.73 7.24 1.14
CA ASP A 72 11.26 8.28 2.08
C ASP A 72 10.88 9.59 1.36
N SER A 73 11.61 9.93 0.30
CA SER A 73 11.35 11.12 -0.54
C SER A 73 9.99 11.11 -1.25
N ALA A 74 9.39 9.92 -1.44
CA ALA A 74 8.13 9.76 -2.16
C ALA A 74 6.90 9.81 -1.25
N GLU A 75 7.07 9.84 0.09
CA GLU A 75 5.98 9.76 1.05
C GLU A 75 4.87 10.79 0.77
N LYS A 76 5.23 12.06 0.60
CA LYS A 76 4.27 13.16 0.38
C LYS A 76 3.55 13.11 -0.97
N ALA A 77 4.07 12.35 -1.93
CA ALA A 77 3.43 12.17 -3.22
C ALA A 77 2.43 11.00 -3.17
N VAL A 78 2.72 9.98 -2.34
CA VAL A 78 1.92 8.77 -2.20
C VAL A 78 0.79 8.92 -1.16
N LEU A 79 0.99 9.74 -0.11
CA LEU A 79 0.06 9.96 1.02
C LEU A 79 -0.40 11.41 1.11
#